data_AF-A0A813KK95-F1
#
_entry.id   AF-A0A813KK95-F1
#
_cell.length_a   1.000
_cell.length_b   1.000
_cell.length_c   1.000
_cell.angle_alpha   90.00
_cell.angle_beta   90.00
_cell.angle_gamma   90.00
#
_symmetry.space_group_name_H-M   'P 1'
#
loop_
_entity.id
_entity.type
_entity.pdbx_description
1 polymer ?
#
loop_
_entity_poly.entity_id
_entity_poly.type
_entity_poly.pdbx_seq_one_letter_code
_entity_poly.pdbx_strand_id
1 'polypeptide(L)'
;AIAPPKPLPNAPFFLPISHDGVTPKFVAPLAEAPKAADSLAASTARPSLFDEMVAAEKSDQKSHTGITDGLPFQLLLRKGEFDKALDFLKAQTPSGVHLAIEQLGPLGGGDDSELSCGLKFFLHHLGKSHYADEVQAFMSLFLQAHGEELQSSPELRGLCAEMSLVQEKMWNSLSTQCQKARCFLGMLTQTQSQW
;
A
#
# COMPACT_ATOMS: atom_id res chain seq x y z
N ALA A 1 39.44 -10.14 -34.94
CA ALA A 1 38.38 -10.05 -33.92
C ALA A 1 37.18 -9.36 -34.56
N ILE A 2 36.08 -10.09 -34.77
CA ILE A 2 34.84 -9.55 -35.35
C ILE A 2 33.94 -9.23 -34.16
N ALA A 3 33.68 -7.94 -33.92
CA ALA A 3 32.81 -7.50 -32.83
C ALA A 3 31.33 -7.79 -33.18
N PRO A 4 30.48 -8.12 -32.18
CA PRO A 4 29.08 -8.43 -32.43
C PRO A 4 28.29 -7.17 -32.86
N PRO A 5 27.31 -7.31 -33.78
CA PRO A 5 26.55 -6.19 -34.31
C PRO A 5 25.63 -5.56 -33.26
N LYS A 6 25.55 -4.22 -33.25
CA LYS A 6 24.71 -3.46 -32.30
C LYS A 6 23.22 -3.71 -32.57
N PRO A 7 22.40 -3.97 -31.53
CA PRO A 7 20.97 -4.16 -31.68
C PRO A 7 20.26 -2.86 -32.06
N LEU A 8 19.24 -2.96 -32.90
CA LEU A 8 18.44 -1.83 -33.38
C LEU A 8 17.47 -1.33 -32.28
N PRO A 9 17.20 -0.01 -32.22
CA PRO A 9 16.59 0.64 -31.06
C PRO A 9 15.11 0.32 -30.80
N ASN A 10 14.40 -0.36 -31.71
CA ASN A 10 12.96 -0.65 -31.58
C ASN A 10 12.59 -2.11 -31.90
N ALA A 11 13.49 -3.06 -31.64
CA ALA A 11 13.13 -4.47 -31.71
C ALA A 11 12.59 -4.93 -30.36
N PRO A 12 11.36 -5.48 -30.29
CA PRO A 12 10.81 -6.01 -29.04
C PRO A 12 11.69 -7.16 -28.53
N PHE A 13 11.98 -7.15 -27.22
CA PHE A 13 12.79 -8.17 -26.56
C PHE A 13 12.03 -9.50 -26.55
N PHE A 14 12.52 -10.49 -27.28
CA PHE A 14 11.94 -11.83 -27.31
C PHE A 14 12.36 -12.59 -26.06
N LEU A 15 11.40 -12.86 -25.17
CA LEU A 15 11.59 -13.89 -24.14
C LEU A 15 11.57 -15.27 -24.81
N PRO A 16 12.51 -16.19 -24.48
CA PRO A 16 12.51 -17.53 -25.04
C PRO A 16 11.22 -18.25 -24.63
N ILE A 17 10.35 -18.53 -25.60
CA ILE A 17 9.19 -19.39 -25.41
C ILE A 17 9.66 -20.85 -25.47
N SER A 18 9.77 -21.49 -24.31
CA SER A 18 10.29 -22.87 -24.15
C SER A 18 9.35 -23.97 -24.66
N HIS A 19 8.35 -23.65 -25.49
CA HIS A 19 7.34 -24.61 -25.94
C HIS A 19 7.13 -24.54 -27.45
N ASP A 20 7.44 -25.64 -28.13
CA ASP A 20 7.16 -25.85 -29.55
C ASP A 20 5.63 -25.80 -29.80
N GLY A 21 5.21 -24.94 -30.73
CA GLY A 21 3.83 -24.90 -31.24
C GLY A 21 2.98 -23.69 -30.87
N VAL A 22 3.47 -22.76 -30.05
CA VAL A 22 2.74 -21.51 -29.75
C VAL A 22 3.28 -20.38 -30.62
N THR A 23 2.54 -20.02 -31.67
CA THR A 23 2.81 -18.80 -32.45
C THR A 23 2.15 -17.60 -31.77
N PRO A 24 2.89 -16.70 -31.09
CA PRO A 24 2.29 -15.53 -30.49
C PRO A 24 1.75 -14.58 -31.58
N LYS A 25 0.44 -14.34 -31.58
CA LYS A 25 -0.19 -13.29 -32.38
C LYS A 25 -0.09 -11.97 -31.62
N PHE A 26 0.80 -11.10 -32.05
CA PHE A 26 0.89 -9.73 -31.54
C PHE A 26 -0.21 -8.89 -32.19
N VAL A 27 -1.23 -8.52 -31.42
CA VAL A 27 -2.20 -7.50 -31.86
C VAL A 27 -1.58 -6.14 -31.58
N ALA A 28 -1.17 -5.44 -32.63
CA ALA A 28 -0.66 -4.08 -32.54
C ALA A 28 -1.82 -3.12 -32.16
N PRO A 29 -1.67 -2.28 -31.12
CA PRO A 29 -2.65 -1.24 -30.86
C PRO A 29 -2.26 0.04 -31.61
N LEU A 30 -2.89 0.29 -32.76
CA LEU A 30 -3.30 1.65 -33.14
C LEU A 30 -4.29 1.66 -34.31
N ALA A 31 -5.29 2.55 -34.17
CA ALA A 31 -6.26 3.04 -35.15
C ALA A 31 -7.64 2.34 -35.22
N GLU A 32 -8.60 3.02 -34.57
CA GLU A 32 -10.04 3.19 -34.87
C GLU A 32 -10.93 1.96 -35.22
N ALA A 33 -12.04 1.85 -34.48
CA ALA A 33 -13.02 0.76 -34.48
C ALA A 33 -13.89 0.68 -35.77
N PRO A 34 -14.65 -0.42 -36.02
CA PRO A 34 -15.88 -0.67 -35.26
C PRO A 34 -16.18 -2.15 -34.87
N LYS A 35 -16.97 -2.23 -33.78
CA LYS A 35 -17.70 -3.32 -33.10
C LYS A 35 -17.96 -4.65 -33.85
N ALA A 36 -17.64 -5.78 -33.19
CA ALA A 36 -18.54 -6.93 -33.01
C ALA A 36 -18.07 -7.79 -31.81
N ALA A 37 -19.04 -8.36 -31.09
CA ALA A 37 -18.96 -8.94 -29.76
C ALA A 37 -18.25 -10.30 -29.68
N ASP A 38 -17.55 -10.57 -28.58
CA ASP A 38 -17.95 -11.66 -27.66
C ASP A 38 -17.24 -11.55 -26.30
N SER A 39 -18.01 -11.81 -25.25
CA SER A 39 -17.65 -11.72 -23.83
C SER A 39 -16.80 -12.90 -23.36
N LEU A 40 -15.83 -12.66 -22.46
CA LEU A 40 -15.54 -13.45 -21.23
C LEU A 40 -14.11 -13.17 -20.74
N ALA A 41 -13.93 -12.11 -19.95
CA ALA A 41 -12.91 -12.02 -18.89
C ALA A 41 -13.16 -10.74 -18.08
N ALA A 42 -14.00 -10.84 -17.05
CA ALA A 42 -14.11 -9.83 -16.01
C ALA A 42 -12.84 -9.89 -15.14
N SER A 43 -11.74 -9.38 -15.67
CA SER A 43 -10.62 -8.88 -14.87
C SER A 43 -11.08 -7.53 -14.31
N THR A 44 -11.24 -7.45 -13.00
CA THR A 44 -11.33 -6.17 -12.28
C THR A 44 -10.09 -5.36 -12.58
N ALA A 45 -10.16 -4.56 -13.64
CA ALA A 45 -9.15 -3.58 -14.01
C ALA A 45 -9.06 -2.57 -12.86
N ARG A 46 -8.07 -2.74 -12.00
CA ARG A 46 -7.67 -1.69 -11.07
C ARG A 46 -7.14 -0.54 -11.92
N PRO A 47 -7.68 0.68 -11.78
CA PRO A 47 -7.20 1.81 -12.57
C PRO A 47 -5.71 2.03 -12.27
N SER A 48 -4.94 2.32 -13.32
CA SER A 48 -3.56 2.74 -13.14
C SER A 48 -3.55 4.08 -12.38
N LEU A 49 -2.51 4.34 -11.58
CA LEU A 49 -2.28 5.65 -10.93
C LEU A 49 -2.40 6.82 -11.92
N PHE A 50 -2.11 6.57 -13.20
CA PHE A 50 -2.22 7.54 -14.28
C PHE A 50 -3.68 7.80 -14.68
N ASP A 51 -4.53 6.77 -14.74
CA ASP A 51 -5.96 6.92 -15.04
C ASP A 51 -6.71 7.66 -13.93
N GLU A 52 -6.31 7.46 -12.66
CA GLU A 52 -6.93 8.14 -11.52
C GLU A 52 -6.56 9.64 -11.48
N MET A 53 -5.31 9.97 -11.86
CA MET A 53 -4.86 11.36 -12.01
C MET A 53 -5.60 12.10 -13.13
N VAL A 54 -5.89 11.42 -14.25
CA VAL A 54 -6.66 11.98 -15.38
C VAL A 54 -8.17 12.04 -15.08
N ALA A 55 -8.70 11.11 -14.29
CA ALA A 55 -10.10 11.13 -13.87
C ALA A 55 -10.39 12.24 -12.84
N ALA A 56 -9.43 12.56 -11.97
CA ALA A 56 -9.53 13.68 -11.03
C ALA A 56 -9.64 15.04 -11.74
N GLU A 57 -9.01 15.22 -12.91
CA GLU A 57 -9.10 16.45 -13.70
C GLU A 57 -10.51 16.72 -14.27
N LYS A 58 -11.37 15.71 -14.40
CA LYS A 58 -12.69 15.85 -15.06
C LYS A 58 -13.85 16.13 -14.11
N SER A 59 -13.67 16.07 -12.80
CA SER A 59 -14.82 16.08 -11.87
C SER A 59 -14.95 17.29 -10.95
N ASP A 60 -13.99 18.21 -10.85
CA ASP A 60 -14.18 19.40 -10.01
C ASP A 60 -13.59 20.67 -10.61
N GLN A 61 -14.43 21.39 -11.35
CA GLN A 61 -14.21 22.76 -11.73
C GLN A 61 -14.57 23.68 -10.56
N LYS A 62 -13.71 23.72 -9.53
CA LYS A 62 -13.62 24.86 -8.62
C LYS A 62 -12.18 25.07 -8.17
N SER A 63 -11.55 26.03 -8.83
CA SER A 63 -10.25 26.60 -8.53
C SER A 63 -10.04 26.89 -7.04
N HIS A 64 -9.07 26.23 -6.43
CA HIS A 64 -8.20 26.90 -5.47
C HIS A 64 -6.75 26.70 -5.89
N THR A 65 -6.04 27.80 -5.84
CA THR A 65 -4.68 28.04 -6.31
C THR A 65 -3.64 27.38 -5.40
N GLY A 66 -2.69 26.66 -5.99
CA GLY A 66 -1.43 26.28 -5.35
C GLY A 66 -0.82 25.01 -5.92
N ILE A 67 0.38 25.09 -6.48
CA ILE A 67 1.24 23.94 -6.81
C ILE A 67 1.80 23.39 -5.49
N THR A 68 0.89 22.98 -4.60
CA THR A 68 1.12 22.51 -3.22
C THR A 68 0.04 21.53 -2.78
N ASP A 69 -0.80 21.04 -3.70
CA ASP A 69 -1.74 19.96 -3.40
C ASP A 69 -0.92 18.68 -3.30
N GLY A 70 -0.57 18.33 -2.05
CA GLY A 70 0.17 17.13 -1.72
C GLY A 70 -0.52 15.86 -2.24
N LEU A 71 0.20 14.75 -2.15
CA LEU A 71 -0.26 13.45 -2.65
C LEU A 71 -1.62 13.07 -2.02
N PRO A 72 -2.45 12.24 -2.71
CA PRO A 72 -3.79 11.89 -2.24
C PRO A 72 -3.82 11.40 -0.79
N PHE A 73 -2.82 10.61 -0.40
CA PHE A 73 -2.68 10.11 0.97
C PHE A 73 -2.38 11.22 1.99
N GLN A 74 -1.44 12.13 1.70
CA GLN A 74 -1.12 13.27 2.56
C GLN A 74 -2.35 14.16 2.78
N LEU A 75 -3.13 14.40 1.72
CA LEU A 75 -4.35 15.21 1.77
C LEU A 75 -5.39 14.58 2.72
N LEU A 76 -5.60 13.27 2.65
CA LEU A 76 -6.53 12.54 3.51
C LEU A 76 -6.08 12.58 4.98
N LEU A 77 -4.77 12.43 5.23
CA LEU A 77 -4.21 12.53 6.57
C LEU A 77 -4.37 13.93 7.16
N ARG A 78 -4.11 14.98 6.37
CA ARG A 78 -4.26 16.38 6.79
C ARG A 78 -5.72 16.74 7.10
N LYS A 79 -6.67 16.15 6.38
CA LYS A 79 -8.12 16.28 6.63
C LYS A 79 -8.60 15.45 7.83
N GLY A 80 -7.78 14.56 8.38
CA GLY A 80 -8.16 13.65 9.46
C GLY A 80 -9.12 12.53 9.02
N GLU A 81 -9.22 12.27 7.72
CA GLU A 81 -10.10 11.23 7.17
C GLU A 81 -9.40 9.85 7.20
N PHE A 82 -9.07 9.38 8.40
CA PHE A 82 -8.20 8.20 8.59
C PHE A 82 -8.78 6.91 8.02
N ASP A 83 -10.10 6.73 8.04
CA ASP A 83 -10.73 5.53 7.47
C ASP A 83 -10.57 5.50 5.94
N LYS A 84 -10.77 6.64 5.26
CA LYS A 84 -10.56 6.73 3.80
C LYS A 84 -9.10 6.61 3.43
N ALA A 85 -8.20 7.12 4.27
CA ALA A 85 -6.76 6.97 4.07
C ALA A 85 -6.34 5.48 4.12
N LEU A 86 -6.96 4.68 4.99
CA LEU A 86 -6.71 3.23 5.04
C LEU A 86 -7.26 2.52 3.80
N ASP A 87 -8.47 2.88 3.36
CA ASP A 87 -9.05 2.33 2.14
C ASP A 87 -8.23 2.68 0.89
N PHE A 88 -7.67 3.89 0.84
CA PHE A 88 -6.71 4.28 -0.19
C PHE A 88 -5.49 3.34 -0.19
N LEU A 89 -4.83 3.14 0.96
CA LEU A 89 -3.67 2.24 1.04
C LEU A 89 -4.01 0.80 0.66
N LYS A 90 -5.19 0.30 1.02
CA LYS A 90 -5.65 -1.05 0.66
C LYS A 90 -5.91 -1.21 -0.84
N ALA A 91 -6.29 -0.13 -1.53
CA ALA A 91 -6.49 -0.14 -2.97
C ALA A 91 -5.15 -0.18 -3.74
N GLN A 92 -4.06 0.27 -3.11
CA GLN A 92 -2.74 0.33 -3.74
C GLN A 92 -2.08 -1.05 -3.87
N THR A 93 -1.11 -1.12 -4.80
CA THR A 93 -0.18 -2.24 -4.88
C THR A 93 0.87 -2.14 -3.76
N PRO A 94 1.60 -3.22 -3.42
CA PRO A 94 2.67 -3.15 -2.41
C PRO A 94 3.69 -2.03 -2.67
N SER A 95 4.08 -1.82 -3.95
CA SER A 95 4.96 -0.72 -4.34
C SER A 95 4.30 0.66 -4.18
N GLY A 96 2.99 0.76 -4.47
CA GLY A 96 2.24 2.01 -4.28
C GLY A 96 2.09 2.38 -2.81
N VAL A 97 1.86 1.41 -1.93
CA VAL A 97 1.86 1.61 -0.47
C VAL A 97 3.23 2.10 0.00
N HIS A 98 4.31 1.44 -0.44
CA HIS A 98 5.66 1.81 -0.06
C HIS A 98 5.97 3.27 -0.45
N LEU A 99 5.67 3.63 -1.70
CA LEU A 99 5.86 4.99 -2.20
C LEU A 99 5.01 6.01 -1.44
N ALA A 100 3.72 5.73 -1.23
CA ALA A 100 2.82 6.63 -0.51
C ALA A 100 3.27 6.90 0.94
N ILE A 101 3.86 5.90 1.59
CA ILE A 101 4.39 6.01 2.95
C ILE A 101 5.74 6.75 2.95
N GLU A 102 6.65 6.44 2.03
CA GLU A 102 7.98 7.06 1.94
C GLU A 102 7.88 8.55 1.60
N GLN A 103 6.88 8.95 0.82
CA GLN A 103 6.64 10.35 0.47
C GLN A 103 6.07 11.20 1.61
N LEU A 104 5.79 10.64 2.79
CA LEU A 104 5.37 11.45 3.94
C LEU A 104 6.55 12.23 4.54
N GLY A 105 6.29 13.44 5.01
CA GLY A 105 7.27 14.20 5.80
C GLY A 105 8.35 14.91 4.98
N PRO A 106 9.41 15.40 5.65
CA PRO A 106 10.38 16.35 5.06
C PRO A 106 11.14 15.80 3.84
N LEU A 107 11.49 14.51 3.87
CA LEU A 107 12.18 13.84 2.76
C LEU A 107 11.31 13.74 1.50
N GLY A 108 9.99 13.63 1.66
CA GLY A 108 9.01 13.61 0.59
C GLY A 108 8.55 14.99 0.11
N GLY A 109 9.14 16.07 0.62
CA GLY A 109 8.74 17.45 0.32
C GLY A 109 7.57 17.96 1.16
N GLY A 110 7.21 17.26 2.24
CA GLY A 110 6.21 17.66 3.23
C GLY A 110 6.80 18.31 4.49
N ASP A 111 5.97 18.45 5.52
CA ASP A 111 6.34 19.02 6.83
C ASP A 111 6.35 17.95 7.93
N ASP A 112 7.03 18.22 9.05
CA ASP A 112 6.97 17.39 10.28
C ASP A 112 5.53 17.18 10.79
N SER A 113 4.64 18.12 10.48
CA SER A 113 3.22 18.02 10.81
C SER A 113 2.53 16.83 10.12
N GLU A 114 3.01 16.40 8.96
CA GLU A 114 2.48 15.26 8.22
C GLU A 114 2.86 13.94 8.90
N LEU A 115 4.07 13.85 9.45
CA LEU A 115 4.50 12.71 10.26
C LEU A 115 3.65 12.60 11.53
N SER A 116 3.32 13.72 12.17
CA SER A 116 2.38 13.75 13.30
C SER A 116 0.98 13.23 12.89
N CYS A 117 0.50 13.61 11.71
CA CYS A 117 -0.77 13.11 11.17
C CYS A 117 -0.71 11.61 10.85
N GLY A 118 0.41 11.12 10.32
CA GLY A 118 0.67 9.69 10.10
C GLY A 118 0.63 8.89 11.40
N LEU A 119 1.30 9.36 12.45
CA LEU A 119 1.24 8.72 13.78
C LEU A 119 -0.18 8.70 14.35
N LYS A 120 -0.93 9.79 14.21
CA LYS A 120 -2.35 9.87 14.63
C LYS A 120 -3.24 8.90 13.85
N PHE A 121 -2.97 8.71 12.56
CA PHE A 121 -3.65 7.71 11.74
C PHE A 121 -3.45 6.29 12.31
N PHE A 122 -2.21 5.91 12.65
CA PHE A 122 -1.93 4.61 13.24
C PHE A 122 -2.58 4.45 14.62
N LEU A 123 -2.46 5.47 15.50
CA LEU A 123 -3.11 5.47 16.81
C LEU A 123 -4.63 5.24 16.72
N HIS A 124 -5.29 5.93 15.79
CA HIS A 124 -6.73 5.79 15.56
C HIS A 124 -7.10 4.35 15.17
N HIS A 125 -6.36 3.73 14.25
CA HIS A 125 -6.65 2.37 13.78
C HIS A 125 -6.25 1.28 14.78
N LEU A 126 -5.17 1.47 15.53
CA LEU A 126 -4.81 0.59 16.65
C LEU A 126 -5.89 0.60 17.73
N GLY A 127 -6.44 1.77 18.04
CA GLY A 127 -7.56 1.92 18.98
C GLY A 127 -8.83 1.19 18.52
N LYS A 128 -9.12 1.16 17.22
CA LYS A 128 -10.24 0.39 16.65
C LYS A 128 -9.95 -1.11 16.57
N SER A 129 -8.68 -1.54 16.59
CA SER A 129 -8.27 -2.95 16.44
C SER A 129 -8.84 -3.63 15.18
N HIS A 130 -9.02 -2.86 14.09
CA HIS A 130 -9.48 -3.34 12.79
C HIS A 130 -8.31 -3.40 11.81
N TYR A 131 -8.31 -4.39 10.91
CA TYR A 131 -7.24 -4.59 9.91
C TYR A 131 -5.85 -4.61 10.57
N ALA A 132 -5.73 -5.30 11.71
CA ALA A 132 -4.56 -5.23 12.56
C ALA A 132 -3.29 -5.66 11.81
N ASP A 133 -3.37 -6.70 10.98
CA ASP A 133 -2.23 -7.20 10.23
C ASP A 133 -1.76 -6.17 9.19
N GLU A 134 -2.68 -5.59 8.42
CA GLU A 134 -2.36 -4.57 7.42
C GLU A 134 -1.82 -3.29 8.05
N VAL A 135 -2.47 -2.81 9.13
CA VAL A 135 -2.05 -1.61 9.86
C VAL A 135 -0.66 -1.81 10.46
N GLN A 136 -0.37 -2.98 11.03
CA GLN A 136 0.97 -3.30 11.55
C GLN A 136 2.02 -3.34 10.44
N ALA A 137 1.70 -3.90 9.27
CA ALA A 137 2.60 -3.90 8.12
C ALA A 137 2.90 -2.48 7.62
N PHE A 138 1.87 -1.65 7.44
CA PHE A 138 2.04 -0.25 7.03
C PHE A 138 2.80 0.57 8.08
N MET A 139 2.53 0.34 9.36
CA MET A 139 3.26 1.00 10.45
C MET A 139 4.73 0.61 10.46
N SER A 140 5.06 -0.66 10.22
CA SER A 140 6.46 -1.10 10.11
C SER A 140 7.18 -0.40 8.97
N LEU A 141 6.53 -0.23 7.81
CA LEU A 141 7.11 0.51 6.68
C LEU A 141 7.31 1.99 7.02
N PHE A 142 6.33 2.62 7.69
CA PHE A 142 6.40 4.00 8.10
C PHE A 142 7.56 4.27 9.08
N LEU A 143 7.70 3.41 10.10
CA LEU A 143 8.79 3.53 11.08
C LEU A 143 10.16 3.27 10.46
N GLN A 144 10.24 2.42 9.44
CA GLN A 144 11.48 2.17 8.71
C GLN A 144 11.87 3.37 7.84
N ALA A 145 10.91 4.02 7.19
CA ALA A 145 11.16 5.16 6.33
C ALA A 145 11.51 6.44 7.12
N HIS A 146 10.82 6.70 8.24
CA HIS A 146 10.87 7.97 8.96
C HIS A 146 11.52 7.89 10.34
N GLY A 147 12.28 6.82 10.60
CA GLY A 147 12.80 6.52 11.93
C GLY A 147 13.78 7.57 12.48
N GLU A 148 14.49 8.28 11.62
CA GLU A 148 15.48 9.30 12.01
C GLU A 148 14.79 10.64 12.36
N GLU A 149 13.79 11.02 11.58
CA GLU A 149 12.95 12.21 11.78
C GLU A 149 12.14 12.08 13.08
N LEU A 150 11.56 10.90 13.31
CA LEU A 150 10.80 10.59 14.51
C LEU A 150 11.66 10.69 15.79
N GLN A 151 12.96 10.37 15.70
CA GLN A 151 13.88 10.50 16.83
C GLN A 151 14.29 11.96 17.08
N SER A 152 14.39 12.75 16.01
CA SER A 152 14.85 14.14 16.07
C SER A 152 13.84 15.07 16.75
N SER A 153 12.53 14.84 16.55
CA SER A 153 11.48 15.69 17.15
C SER A 153 10.97 15.14 18.50
N PRO A 154 11.00 15.91 19.60
CA PRO A 154 10.49 15.47 20.90
C PRO A 154 8.97 15.24 20.91
N GLU A 155 8.21 15.98 20.09
CA GLU A 155 6.76 15.84 20.02
C GLU A 155 6.35 14.51 19.36
N LEU A 156 7.04 14.15 18.26
CA LEU A 156 6.81 12.88 17.56
C LEU A 156 7.18 11.68 18.44
N ARG A 157 8.25 11.79 19.23
CA ARG A 157 8.61 10.76 20.23
C ARG A 157 7.50 10.53 21.25
N GLY A 158 6.82 11.60 21.70
CA GLY A 158 5.67 11.49 22.60
C GLY A 158 4.54 10.65 21.99
N LEU A 159 4.18 10.92 20.73
CA LEU A 159 3.17 10.15 20.00
C LEU A 159 3.60 8.69 19.77
N CYS A 160 4.87 8.44 19.46
CA CYS A 160 5.39 7.08 19.35
C CYS A 160 5.33 6.31 20.67
N ALA A 161 5.60 6.98 21.81
CA ALA A 161 5.49 6.37 23.13
C ALA A 161 4.04 6.01 23.47
N GLU A 162 3.09 6.91 23.18
CA GLU A 162 1.65 6.63 23.33
C GLU A 162 1.23 5.43 22.46
N MET A 163 1.66 5.41 21.20
CA MET A 163 1.38 4.33 20.26
C MET A 163 1.92 2.99 20.75
N SER A 164 3.13 2.98 21.31
CA SER A 164 3.75 1.78 21.89
C SER A 164 2.91 1.19 23.03
N LEU A 165 2.34 2.02 23.91
CA LEU A 165 1.47 1.55 25.00
C LEU A 165 0.18 0.91 24.47
N VAL A 166 -0.44 1.51 23.45
CA VAL A 166 -1.64 0.95 22.81
C VAL A 166 -1.33 -0.39 22.14
N GLN A 167 -0.20 -0.47 21.42
CA GLN A 167 0.24 -1.68 20.74
C GLN A 167 0.57 -2.81 21.73
N GLU A 168 1.25 -2.50 22.84
CA GLU A 168 1.57 -3.48 23.87
C GLU A 168 0.29 -4.07 24.49
N LYS A 169 -0.70 -3.22 24.80
CA LYS A 169 -2.00 -3.68 25.31
C LYS A 169 -2.70 -4.61 24.33
N MET A 170 -2.71 -4.27 23.04
CA MET A 170 -3.31 -5.09 21.99
C MET A 170 -2.60 -6.44 21.87
N TRP A 171 -1.26 -6.43 21.85
CA TRP A 171 -0.44 -7.64 21.77
C TRP A 171 -0.63 -8.57 22.97
N ASN A 172 -0.67 -8.02 24.18
CA ASN A 172 -0.90 -8.79 25.40
C ASN A 172 -2.28 -9.46 25.39
N SER A 173 -3.31 -8.77 24.88
CA SER A 173 -4.65 -9.35 24.70
C SER A 173 -4.63 -10.52 23.71
N LEU A 174 -4.04 -10.31 22.52
CA LEU A 174 -3.94 -11.34 21.48
C LEU A 174 -3.15 -12.57 21.97
N SER A 175 -1.98 -12.35 22.58
CA SER A 175 -1.13 -13.39 23.14
C SER A 175 -1.88 -14.23 24.18
N THR A 176 -2.62 -13.58 25.08
CA THR A 176 -3.42 -14.26 26.10
C THR A 176 -4.50 -15.14 25.48
N GLN A 177 -5.18 -14.66 24.43
CA GLN A 177 -6.21 -15.43 23.73
C GLN A 177 -5.62 -16.63 22.98
N CYS A 178 -4.52 -16.44 22.25
CA CYS A 178 -3.79 -17.51 21.57
C CYS A 178 -3.30 -18.57 22.56
N GLN A 179 -2.78 -18.15 23.72
CA GLN A 179 -2.32 -19.07 24.76
C GLN A 179 -3.49 -19.89 25.33
N LYS A 180 -4.64 -19.26 25.59
CA LYS A 180 -5.86 -19.98 26.03
C LYS A 180 -6.28 -21.01 25.00
N ALA A 181 -6.38 -20.63 23.73
CA ALA A 181 -6.74 -21.54 22.65
C ALA A 181 -5.77 -22.73 22.56
N ARG A 182 -4.46 -22.46 22.65
CA ARG A 182 -3.42 -23.49 22.63
C ARG A 182 -3.54 -24.46 23.81
N CYS A 183 -3.80 -23.96 25.02
CA CYS A 183 -4.02 -24.81 26.20
C CYS A 183 -5.25 -25.71 26.03
N PHE A 184 -6.38 -25.16 25.58
CA PHE A 184 -7.60 -25.95 25.33
C PHE A 184 -7.39 -27.02 24.27
N LEU A 185 -6.77 -26.68 23.14
CA LEU A 185 -6.45 -27.64 22.08
C LEU A 185 -5.47 -28.71 22.56
N GLY A 186 -4.46 -28.33 23.35
CA GLY A 186 -3.51 -29.26 23.96
C GLY A 186 -4.18 -30.27 24.88
N MET A 187 -5.14 -29.82 25.71
CA MET A 187 -5.94 -30.72 26.54
C MET A 187 -6.76 -31.69 25.68
N LEU A 188 -7.52 -31.18 24.70
CA LEU A 188 -8.40 -32.02 23.88
C LEU A 188 -7.63 -33.06 23.06
N THR A 189 -6.47 -32.70 22.51
CA THR A 189 -5.64 -33.62 21.71
C THR A 189 -4.98 -34.70 22.58
N GLN A 190 -4.47 -34.36 23.77
CA GLN A 190 -3.95 -35.36 24.70
C GLN A 190 -5.04 -36.33 25.18
N THR A 191 -6.25 -35.83 25.43
CA THR A 191 -7.36 -36.68 25.87
C THR A 191 -7.80 -37.65 24.79
N GLN A 192 -7.78 -37.29 23.49
CA GLN A 192 -8.13 -38.21 22.40
C GLN A 192 -7.07 -39.29 22.15
N SER A 193 -5.79 -39.03 22.46
CA SER A 193 -4.71 -40.00 22.26
C SER A 193 -4.64 -41.13 23.31
N GLN A 194 -5.48 -41.07 24.35
CA GLN A 194 -5.53 -42.06 25.43
C GLN A 194 -6.71 -43.05 25.36
N TRP A 195 -7.45 -43.07 24.24
CA TRP A 195 -8.48 -44.06 23.92
C TRP A 195 -8.09 -44.81 22.64
#